data_AF-A0A350LTV6-F1
#
_entry.id   AF-A0A350LTV6-F1
#
_cell.length_a   1.000
_cell.length_b   1.000
_cell.length_c   1.000
_cell.angle_alpha   90.00
_cell.angle_beta   90.00
_cell.angle_gamma   90.00
#
_symmetry.space_group_name_H-M   'P 1'
#
loop_
_entity.id
_entity.type
_entity.pdbx_description
1 polymer ?
#
loop_
_entity_poly.entity_id
_entity_poly.type
_entity_poly.pdbx_seq_one_letter_code
_entity_poly.pdbx_strand_id
1 'polypeptide(L)'
;MDWLSDHKIPVGNWAEDFFLWLQDNAAGFFDALALLMEALIDAFLWVLQTPHPLVIIAVFVGLTWALQRNWKTCLFVALGFLFILNQGYWEETTESLTLVLSSCIFCMAMGVPIGIAAAHRPRLYDGMRPVLDLMQTLPPFVYLIP
;
A
#
# COMPACT_ATOMS: atom_id res chain seq x y z
N MET A 1 1.58 -42.47 18.21
CA MET A 1 1.91 -41.20 17.51
C MET A 1 1.00 -41.01 16.31
N ASP A 2 0.59 -42.09 15.64
CA ASP A 2 -0.24 -42.06 14.41
C ASP A 2 -1.65 -41.49 14.58
N TRP A 3 -2.29 -41.70 15.74
CA TRP A 3 -3.64 -41.18 16.04
C TRP A 3 -3.75 -39.64 15.93
N LEU A 4 -2.70 -38.91 16.30
CA LEU A 4 -2.62 -37.44 16.22
C LEU A 4 -2.34 -36.93 14.80
N SER A 5 -1.59 -37.70 14.00
CA SER A 5 -1.33 -37.36 12.59
C SER A 5 -2.50 -37.73 11.67
N ASP A 6 -3.31 -38.70 12.06
CA ASP A 6 -4.48 -39.17 11.30
C ASP A 6 -5.73 -38.31 11.54
N HIS A 7 -5.82 -37.63 12.70
CA HIS A 7 -6.94 -36.73 13.05
C HIS A 7 -6.47 -35.27 13.12
N LYS A 8 -6.04 -34.74 11.98
CA LYS A 8 -5.65 -33.32 11.88
C LYS A 8 -6.87 -32.44 12.07
N ILE A 9 -6.72 -31.39 12.88
CA ILE A 9 -7.70 -30.32 12.96
C ILE A 9 -7.73 -29.63 11.59
N PRO A 10 -8.88 -29.56 10.89
CA PRO A 10 -8.96 -29.05 9.53
C PRO A 10 -9.01 -27.52 9.51
N VAL A 11 -8.01 -26.87 10.11
CA VAL A 11 -7.93 -25.40 10.20
C VAL A 11 -7.93 -24.75 8.82
N GLY A 12 -7.31 -25.40 7.83
CA GLY A 12 -7.32 -24.93 6.43
C GLY A 12 -8.73 -24.85 5.85
N ASN A 13 -9.50 -25.94 5.93
CA ASN A 13 -10.87 -25.97 5.42
C ASN A 13 -11.77 -24.99 6.17
N TRP A 14 -11.62 -24.86 7.49
CA TRP A 14 -12.39 -23.88 8.26
C TRP A 14 -12.05 -22.44 7.87
N ALA A 15 -10.78 -22.14 7.58
CA ALA A 15 -10.39 -20.84 7.09
C ALA A 15 -10.96 -20.57 5.69
N GLU A 16 -10.89 -21.56 4.79
CA GLU A 16 -11.45 -21.49 3.44
C GLU A 16 -12.96 -21.24 3.46
N ASP A 17 -13.72 -22.02 4.23
CA ASP A 17 -15.17 -21.85 4.39
C ASP A 17 -15.52 -20.46 4.92
N PHE A 18 -14.72 -19.93 5.86
CA PHE A 18 -14.88 -18.58 6.39
C PHE A 18 -14.58 -17.51 5.34
N PHE A 19 -13.52 -17.67 4.53
CA PHE A 19 -13.20 -16.75 3.43
C PHE A 19 -14.30 -16.72 2.38
N LEU A 20 -14.84 -17.88 1.99
CA LEU A 20 -15.95 -17.98 1.03
C LEU A 20 -17.21 -17.30 1.57
N TRP A 21 -17.55 -17.55 2.84
CA TRP A 21 -18.67 -16.86 3.49
C TRP A 21 -18.48 -15.34 3.49
N LEU A 22 -17.26 -14.87 3.76
CA LEU A 22 -16.92 -13.45 3.76
C LEU A 22 -17.05 -12.85 2.35
N GLN A 23 -16.59 -13.57 1.31
CA GLN A 23 -16.75 -13.16 -0.08
C GLN A 23 -18.24 -13.03 -0.45
N ASP A 24 -19.06 -14.02 -0.12
CA ASP A 24 -20.48 -14.03 -0.47
C ASP A 24 -21.29 -12.93 0.24
N ASN A 25 -20.94 -12.62 1.49
CA ASN A 25 -21.71 -11.68 2.33
C ASN A 25 -21.16 -10.25 2.33
N ALA A 26 -19.87 -10.07 2.09
CA ALA A 26 -19.21 -8.77 2.12
C ALA A 26 -18.63 -8.33 0.77
N ALA A 27 -18.93 -9.03 -0.34
CA ALA A 27 -18.53 -8.66 -1.70
C ALA A 27 -18.70 -7.16 -1.97
N GLY A 28 -19.89 -6.60 -1.72
CA GLY A 28 -20.15 -5.19 -1.98
C GLY A 28 -19.24 -4.22 -1.22
N PHE A 29 -18.78 -4.59 -0.02
CA PHE A 29 -17.80 -3.78 0.73
C PHE A 29 -16.41 -3.89 0.09
N PHE A 30 -15.96 -5.10 -0.26
CA PHE A 30 -14.67 -5.31 -0.90
C PHE A 30 -14.60 -4.68 -2.30
N ASP A 31 -15.67 -4.77 -3.08
CA ASP A 31 -15.78 -4.14 -4.39
C ASP A 31 -15.72 -2.61 -4.28
N ALA A 32 -16.44 -2.02 -3.31
CA ALA A 32 -16.38 -0.58 -3.07
C ALA A 32 -14.97 -0.14 -2.64
N LEU A 33 -14.29 -0.93 -1.81
CA LEU A 33 -12.92 -0.67 -1.40
C LEU A 33 -11.94 -0.80 -2.57
N ALA A 34 -12.10 -1.82 -3.43
CA ALA A 34 -11.28 -2.03 -4.61
C ALA A 34 -11.43 -0.86 -5.59
N LEU A 35 -12.67 -0.45 -5.89
CA LEU A 35 -12.96 0.71 -6.74
C LEU A 35 -12.37 2.01 -6.18
N LEU A 36 -12.42 2.21 -4.85
CA LEU A 36 -11.80 3.36 -4.21
C LEU A 36 -10.28 3.37 -4.41
N MET A 37 -9.63 2.21 -4.23
CA MET A 37 -8.18 2.07 -4.40
C MET A 37 -7.76 2.24 -5.87
N GLU A 38 -8.48 1.60 -6.79
CA GLU A 38 -8.27 1.72 -8.23
C GLU A 38 -8.41 3.17 -8.69
N ALA A 39 -9.49 3.86 -8.29
CA ALA A 39 -9.68 5.27 -8.62
C ALA A 39 -8.56 6.17 -8.07
N LEU A 40 -8.02 5.87 -6.89
CA LEU A 40 -6.90 6.62 -6.31
C LEU A 40 -5.60 6.40 -7.10
N ILE A 41 -5.30 5.14 -7.44
CA ILE A 41 -4.13 4.75 -8.24
C ILE A 41 -4.22 5.40 -9.63
N ASP A 42 -5.36 5.25 -10.32
CA ASP A 42 -5.61 5.81 -11.64
C ASP A 42 -5.50 7.34 -11.64
N ALA A 43 -5.96 8.01 -10.58
CA ALA A 43 -5.80 9.45 -10.46
C ALA A 43 -4.32 9.88 -10.40
N PHE A 44 -3.49 9.15 -9.65
CA PHE A 44 -2.05 9.42 -9.59
C PHE A 44 -1.34 9.09 -10.90
N LEU A 45 -1.66 7.94 -11.51
CA LEU A 45 -1.12 7.56 -12.82
C LEU A 45 -1.51 8.60 -13.87
N TRP A 46 -2.76 9.06 -13.87
CA TRP A 46 -3.21 10.10 -14.78
C TRP A 46 -2.38 11.38 -14.61
N VAL A 47 -2.11 11.82 -13.38
CA VAL A 47 -1.28 13.00 -13.12
C VAL A 47 0.19 12.78 -13.55
N LEU A 48 0.74 11.59 -13.32
CA LEU A 48 2.17 11.31 -13.53
C LEU A 48 2.52 10.87 -14.95
N GLN A 49 1.59 10.26 -15.68
CA GLN A 49 1.83 9.65 -17.00
C GLN A 49 1.16 10.38 -18.16
N THR A 50 0.05 11.11 -17.94
CA THR A 50 -0.56 11.86 -19.06
C THR A 50 0.26 13.05 -19.55
N PRO A 51 0.93 13.83 -18.67
CA PRO A 51 1.81 14.89 -19.14
C PRO A 51 3.12 14.30 -19.66
N HIS A 52 3.77 15.01 -20.58
CA HIS A 52 5.07 14.59 -21.09
C HIS A 52 6.08 14.42 -19.93
N PRO A 53 6.88 13.34 -19.86
CA PRO A 53 7.76 13.04 -18.73
C PRO A 53 8.65 14.22 -18.31
N LEU A 54 9.20 14.96 -19.27
CA LEU A 54 10.02 16.16 -18.99
C LEU A 54 9.28 17.26 -18.21
N VAL A 55 7.96 17.40 -18.39
CA VAL A 55 7.13 18.36 -17.62
C VAL A 55 7.05 17.92 -16.17
N ILE A 56 6.85 16.63 -15.92
CA ILE A 56 6.80 16.05 -14.57
C ILE A 56 8.15 16.20 -13.86
N ILE A 57 9.24 15.94 -14.57
CA ILE A 57 10.60 16.18 -14.06
C ILE A 57 10.77 17.66 -13.67
N ALA A 58 10.36 18.59 -14.53
CA ALA A 58 10.44 20.01 -14.24
C ALA A 58 9.61 20.40 -13.00
N VAL A 59 8.42 19.81 -12.82
CA VAL A 59 7.59 20.01 -11.63
C VAL A 59 8.27 19.49 -10.38
N PHE A 60 8.83 18.27 -10.39
CA PHE A 60 9.56 17.73 -9.23
C PHE A 60 10.81 18.53 -8.89
N VAL A 61 11.54 19.02 -9.88
CA VAL A 61 12.69 19.92 -9.68
C VAL A 61 12.24 21.26 -9.10
N GLY A 62 11.14 21.84 -9.61
CA GLY A 62 10.55 23.06 -9.09
C GLY A 62 10.08 22.92 -7.64
N LEU A 63 9.45 21.79 -7.30
CA LEU A 63 9.05 21.43 -5.94
C LEU A 63 10.27 21.32 -5.02
N THR A 64 11.32 20.63 -5.48
CA THR A 64 12.57 20.47 -4.73
C THR A 64 13.22 21.82 -4.45
N TRP A 65 13.21 22.73 -5.45
CA TRP A 65 13.71 24.09 -5.28
C TRP A 65 12.88 24.88 -4.26
N ALA A 66 11.54 24.79 -4.33
CA ALA A 66 10.64 25.48 -3.42
C ALA A 66 10.85 25.06 -1.95
N LEU A 67 11.08 23.76 -1.71
CA LEU A 67 11.24 23.19 -0.37
C LEU A 67 12.66 23.35 0.19
N GLN A 68 13.69 23.15 -0.64
CA GLN A 68 15.08 23.08 -0.16
C GLN A 68 15.92 24.32 -0.49
N ARG A 69 15.52 25.10 -1.51
CA ARG A 69 16.26 26.25 -2.07
C ARG A 69 17.76 25.99 -2.33
N ASN A 70 18.10 24.74 -2.62
CA ASN A 70 19.46 24.28 -2.88
C ASN A 70 19.56 23.74 -4.31
N TRP A 71 20.45 24.33 -5.11
CA TRP A 71 20.60 23.96 -6.52
C TRP A 71 21.21 22.56 -6.69
N LYS A 72 22.04 22.10 -5.73
CA LYS A 72 22.71 20.79 -5.82
C LYS A 72 21.71 19.64 -5.75
N THR A 73 20.72 19.74 -4.88
CA THR A 73 19.67 18.73 -4.74
C THR A 73 18.70 18.76 -5.91
N CYS A 74 18.38 19.95 -6.43
CA CYS A 74 17.61 20.09 -7.67
C CYS A 74 18.30 19.41 -8.86
N LEU A 75 19.62 19.61 -9.00
CA LEU A 75 20.42 18.96 -10.04
C LEU A 75 20.42 17.44 -9.87
N PHE A 76 20.56 16.94 -8.64
CA PHE A 76 20.50 15.51 -8.35
C PHE A 76 19.15 14.89 -8.75
N VAL A 77 18.03 15.53 -8.39
CA VAL A 77 16.69 15.09 -8.76
C VAL A 77 16.51 15.09 -10.29
N ALA A 78 16.93 16.17 -10.96
CA ALA A 78 16.85 16.27 -12.42
C ALA A 78 17.63 15.13 -13.10
N LEU A 79 18.89 14.92 -12.70
CA LEU A 79 19.74 13.88 -13.28
C LEU A 79 19.21 12.48 -12.99
N GLY A 80 18.68 12.22 -11.79
CA GLY A 80 18.10 10.94 -11.42
C GLY A 80 16.89 10.58 -12.27
N PHE A 81 15.93 11.51 -12.43
CA PHE A 81 14.77 11.26 -13.27
C PHE A 81 15.11 11.20 -14.76
N LEU A 82 16.05 12.01 -15.25
CA LEU A 82 16.53 11.91 -16.63
C LEU A 82 17.20 10.56 -16.89
N PHE A 83 17.92 10.03 -15.90
CA PHE A 83 18.50 8.69 -16.00
C PHE A 83 17.42 7.61 -16.10
N ILE A 84 16.40 7.65 -15.23
CA ILE A 84 15.25 6.72 -15.30
C ILE A 84 14.58 6.77 -16.67
N LEU A 85 14.33 7.98 -17.18
CA LEU A 85 13.74 8.18 -18.50
C LEU A 85 14.64 7.60 -19.62
N ASN A 86 15.95 7.81 -19.52
CA ASN A 86 16.93 7.26 -20.46
C ASN A 86 17.02 5.73 -20.41
N GLN A 87 16.68 5.09 -19.29
CA GLN A 87 16.63 3.63 -19.18
C GLN A 87 15.28 3.03 -19.62
N GLY A 88 14.28 3.85 -19.96
CA GLY A 88 12.97 3.38 -20.38
C GLY A 88 12.08 2.88 -19.24
N TYR A 89 12.46 3.10 -17.97
CA TYR A 89 11.70 2.65 -16.79
C TYR A 89 10.76 3.72 -16.24
N TRP A 90 10.33 4.68 -17.06
CA TRP A 90 9.46 5.76 -16.61
C TRP A 90 8.12 5.23 -16.08
N GLU A 91 7.46 4.38 -16.85
CA GLU A 91 6.16 3.78 -16.53
C GLU A 91 6.24 2.99 -15.21
N GLU A 92 7.12 1.98 -15.15
CA GLU A 92 7.38 1.15 -13.96
C GLU A 92 7.71 1.98 -12.69
N THR A 93 8.50 3.04 -12.84
CA THR A 93 8.85 3.93 -11.72
C THR A 93 7.64 4.72 -11.26
N THR A 94 6.84 5.26 -12.18
CA THR A 94 5.62 6.00 -11.83
C THR A 94 4.54 5.11 -11.22
N GLU A 95 4.42 3.85 -11.66
CA GLU A 95 3.54 2.85 -11.04
C GLU A 95 3.98 2.54 -9.61
N SER A 96 5.27 2.23 -9.42
CA SER A 96 5.83 1.98 -8.09
C SER A 96 5.63 3.18 -7.15
N LEU A 97 5.89 4.40 -7.64
CA LEU A 97 5.67 5.63 -6.88
C LEU A 97 4.19 5.80 -6.53
N THR A 98 3.29 5.51 -7.46
CA THR A 98 1.84 5.59 -7.25
C THR A 98 1.37 4.62 -6.18
N LEU A 99 1.84 3.38 -6.20
CA LEU A 99 1.51 2.38 -5.19
C LEU A 99 1.99 2.81 -3.80
N VAL A 100 3.21 3.33 -3.71
CA VAL A 100 3.76 3.86 -2.44
C VAL A 100 2.93 5.04 -1.93
N LEU A 101 2.63 6.03 -2.78
CA LEU A 101 1.86 7.21 -2.38
C LEU A 101 0.43 6.84 -1.95
N SER A 102 -0.25 6.01 -2.75
CA SER A 102 -1.62 5.57 -2.47
C SER A 102 -1.68 4.78 -1.16
N SER A 103 -0.74 3.84 -0.97
CA SER A 103 -0.63 3.07 0.27
C SER A 103 -0.35 3.97 1.48
N CYS A 104 0.58 4.92 1.36
CA CYS A 104 0.87 5.87 2.44
C CYS A 104 -0.35 6.72 2.81
N ILE A 105 -1.09 7.24 1.83
CA ILE A 105 -2.30 8.04 2.07
C ILE A 105 -3.35 7.20 2.79
N PHE A 106 -3.64 6.00 2.30
CA PHE A 106 -4.63 5.12 2.91
C PHE A 106 -4.21 4.70 4.33
N CYS A 107 -2.95 4.29 4.50
CA CYS A 107 -2.38 3.93 5.80
C CYS A 107 -2.44 5.08 6.80
N MET A 108 -2.13 6.31 6.39
CA MET A 108 -2.21 7.46 7.28
C MET A 108 -3.68 7.84 7.58
N ALA A 109 -4.54 7.83 6.56
CA ALA A 109 -5.95 8.19 6.71
C ALA A 109 -6.69 7.28 7.70
N MET A 110 -6.37 5.97 7.71
CA MET A 110 -6.96 4.99 8.61
C MET A 110 -6.15 4.82 9.90
N GLY A 111 -4.83 4.68 9.77
CA GLY A 111 -3.92 4.35 10.87
C GLY A 111 -3.75 5.48 11.89
N VAL A 112 -3.76 6.75 11.46
CA VAL A 112 -3.62 7.88 12.39
C VAL A 112 -4.85 8.00 13.31
N PRO A 113 -6.11 8.02 12.82
CA PRO A 113 -7.28 8.03 13.69
C PRO A 113 -7.35 6.84 14.64
N ILE A 114 -7.07 5.63 14.14
CA ILE A 114 -7.05 4.41 14.94
C ILE A 114 -5.95 4.49 16.02
N GLY A 115 -4.75 4.96 15.66
CA GLY A 115 -3.64 5.14 16.59
C GLY A 115 -3.94 6.17 17.68
N ILE A 116 -4.58 7.29 17.33
CA ILE A 116 -5.03 8.30 18.30
C ILE A 116 -6.06 7.70 19.25
N ALA A 117 -7.01 6.91 18.76
CA ALA A 117 -8.03 6.26 19.60
C ALA A 117 -7.41 5.23 20.56
N ALA A 118 -6.44 4.44 20.08
CA ALA A 118 -5.71 3.46 20.89
C ALA A 118 -4.86 4.14 21.98
N ALA A 119 -4.22 5.27 21.67
CA ALA A 119 -3.40 6.02 22.62
C ALA A 119 -4.18 6.50 23.85
N HIS A 120 -5.48 6.81 23.69
CA HIS A 120 -6.33 7.25 24.80
C HIS A 120 -7.02 6.09 25.55
N ARG A 121 -6.93 4.86 25.06
CA ARG A 121 -7.67 3.70 25.58
C ARG A 121 -6.75 2.49 25.74
N PRO A 122 -6.14 2.27 26.92
CA PRO A 122 -5.22 1.15 27.15
C PRO A 122 -5.81 -0.22 26.78
N ARG A 123 -7.09 -0.45 27.11
CA ARG A 123 -7.79 -1.70 26.74
C ARG A 123 -7.96 -1.91 25.24
N LEU A 124 -8.11 -0.83 24.47
CA LEU A 124 -8.21 -0.91 23.01
C LEU A 124 -6.84 -1.30 22.43
N TYR A 125 -5.77 -0.71 22.94
CA TYR A 125 -4.41 -1.06 22.55
C TYR A 125 -4.08 -2.52 22.86
N ASP A 126 -4.42 -3.01 24.06
CA ASP A 126 -4.18 -4.40 24.46
C ASP A 126 -4.90 -5.41 23.54
N GLY A 127 -6.13 -5.09 23.10
CA GLY A 127 -6.89 -5.91 22.16
C GLY A 127 -6.37 -5.84 20.72
N MET A 128 -5.82 -4.71 20.31
CA MET A 128 -5.26 -4.53 18.97
C MET A 128 -3.86 -5.13 18.80
N ARG A 129 -3.09 -5.17 19.89
CA ARG A 129 -1.68 -5.61 19.88
C ARG A 129 -1.45 -6.96 19.18
N PRO A 130 -2.25 -8.02 19.42
CA PRO A 130 -2.08 -9.29 18.71
C PRO A 130 -2.23 -9.17 17.18
N VAL A 131 -3.14 -8.31 16.71
CA VAL A 131 -3.35 -8.07 15.28
C VAL A 131 -2.15 -7.33 14.68
N LEU A 132 -1.64 -6.32 15.40
CA LEU A 132 -0.45 -5.57 14.97
C LEU A 132 0.79 -6.48 14.91
N ASP A 133 0.96 -7.35 15.91
CA ASP A 133 2.04 -8.34 15.94
C ASP A 133 1.90 -9.34 14.77
N LEU A 134 0.68 -9.78 14.47
CA LEU A 134 0.40 -10.66 13.32
C LEU A 134 0.74 -10.00 11.99
N MET A 135 0.31 -8.75 11.77
CA MET A 135 0.57 -7.99 10.54
C MET A 135 2.08 -7.77 10.28
N GLN A 136 2.89 -7.69 11.34
CA GLN A 136 4.33 -7.48 11.24
C GLN A 136 5.12 -8.77 11.05
N THR A 137 4.54 -9.92 11.37
CA THR A 137 5.25 -11.21 11.42
C THR A 137 4.78 -12.21 10.36
N LEU A 138 3.56 -12.09 9.84
CA LEU A 138 3.07 -12.96 8.77
C LEU A 138 3.74 -12.64 7.43
N PRO A 139 4.32 -13.65 6.74
CA PRO A 139 4.83 -13.47 5.40
C PRO A 139 3.72 -13.07 4.42
N PRO A 140 3.98 -12.17 3.46
CA PRO A 140 3.00 -11.73 2.47
C PRO A 140 2.31 -12.87 1.71
N PHE A 141 3.06 -13.92 1.39
CA PHE A 141 2.58 -15.08 0.64
C PHE A 141 1.49 -15.90 1.35
N VAL A 142 1.29 -15.71 2.66
CA VAL A 142 0.28 -16.47 3.42
C VAL A 142 -1.13 -15.90 3.22
N TYR A 143 -1.25 -14.58 3.10
CA TYR A 143 -2.55 -13.91 2.92
C TYR A 143 -2.81 -13.45 1.49
N LEU A 144 -1.77 -13.35 0.65
CA LEU A 144 -1.93 -13.28 -0.80
C LEU A 144 -2.13 -14.72 -1.31
N ILE A 145 -3.37 -15.18 -1.24
CA ILE A 145 -3.77 -16.45 -1.88
C ILE A 145 -3.48 -16.31 -3.38
N PRO A 146 -2.68 -17.20 -4.00
CA PRO A 146 -2.54 -17.24 -5.45
C PRO A 146 -3.83 -17.69 -6.15
#